data_AF-A0A853D095-F1
#
_entry.id   AF-A0A853D095-F1
#
_cell.length_a   1.000
_cell.length_b   1.000
_cell.length_c   1.000
_cell.angle_alpha   90.00
_cell.angle_beta   90.00
_cell.angle_gamma   90.00
#
_symmetry.space_group_name_H-M   'P 1'
#
loop_
_entity.id
_entity.type
_entity.pdbx_description
1 polymer ?
#
loop_
_entity_poly.entity_id
_entity_poly.type
_entity_poly.pdbx_seq_one_letter_code
_entity_poly.pdbx_strand_id
1 'polypeptide(L)'
;MDILNLKPLMDGKGLTGKDFAEELGISPVALSNIMQGNSFPRANVLMKMADILNVEVRDLFKSSKGGKELYGFIEYDGTVHTIKSVTDLEAVLSKVKELN
;
A
#
# COMPACT_ATOMS: atom_id res chain seq x y z
N MET A 1 -15.27 -9.96 -4.21
CA MET A 1 -13.93 -9.81 -4.82
C MET A 1 -13.19 -8.78 -3.99
N ASP A 2 -12.08 -9.12 -3.35
CA ASP A 2 -11.34 -8.20 -2.48
C ASP A 2 -10.45 -7.27 -3.31
N ILE A 3 -10.92 -6.03 -3.48
CA ILE A 3 -10.28 -4.98 -4.28
C ILE A 3 -9.53 -3.94 -3.43
N LEU A 4 -9.65 -3.99 -2.10
CA LEU A 4 -9.04 -3.00 -1.21
C LEU A 4 -7.75 -3.53 -0.58
N ASN A 5 -6.75 -2.67 -0.44
CA ASN A 5 -5.43 -2.98 0.08
C ASN A 5 -5.30 -2.72 1.59
N LEU A 6 -6.37 -2.94 2.38
CA LEU A 6 -6.43 -2.46 3.77
C LEU A 6 -5.44 -3.16 4.69
N LYS A 7 -5.31 -4.49 4.59
CA LYS A 7 -4.46 -5.28 5.51
C LYS A 7 -3.00 -4.78 5.57
N PRO A 8 -2.24 -4.71 4.47
CA PRO A 8 -0.86 -4.24 4.54
C PRO A 8 -0.73 -2.77 4.95
N LEU A 9 -1.71 -1.92 4.64
CA LEU A 9 -1.73 -0.52 5.07
C LEU A 9 -1.91 -0.41 6.60
N MET A 10 -2.83 -1.21 7.15
CA MET A 10 -3.05 -1.30 8.60
C MET A 10 -1.83 -1.88 9.32
N ASP A 11 -1.27 -2.97 8.79
CA ASP A 11 -0.06 -3.60 9.33
C ASP A 11 1.11 -2.59 9.36
N GLY A 12 1.27 -1.79 8.30
CA GLY A 12 2.28 -0.72 8.23
C GLY A 12 2.07 0.44 9.22
N LYS A 13 0.86 0.59 9.78
CA LYS A 13 0.53 1.56 10.84
C LYS A 13 0.47 0.94 12.24
N GLY A 14 0.64 -0.38 12.36
CA GLY A 14 0.48 -1.08 13.63
C GLY A 14 -0.96 -1.10 14.16
N LEU A 15 -1.96 -0.89 13.28
CA LEU A 15 -3.37 -0.86 13.66
C LEU A 15 -3.97 -2.26 13.66
N THR A 16 -4.70 -2.61 14.73
CA THR A 16 -5.51 -3.83 14.71
C THR A 16 -6.83 -3.60 13.97
N GLY A 17 -7.47 -4.70 13.51
CA GLY A 17 -8.81 -4.65 12.94
C GLY A 17 -9.85 -4.02 13.88
N LYS A 18 -9.69 -4.22 15.18
CA LYS A 18 -10.59 -3.68 16.19
C LYS A 18 -10.43 -2.15 16.29
N ASP A 19 -9.19 -1.68 16.46
CA ASP A 19 -8.89 -0.25 16.62
C ASP A 19 -9.31 0.52 15.36
N PHE A 20 -9.03 -0.04 14.18
CA PHE A 20 -9.41 0.60 12.92
C PHE A 20 -10.93 0.69 12.74
N ALA A 21 -11.69 -0.35 13.11
CA ALA A 21 -13.15 -0.30 13.06
C ALA A 21 -13.71 0.77 14.02
N GLU A 22 -13.14 0.87 15.22
CA GLU A 22 -13.50 1.87 16.22
C GLU A 22 -13.22 3.29 15.73
N GLU A 23 -12.03 3.56 15.21
CA GLU A 23 -11.67 4.86 14.64
C GLU A 23 -12.56 5.23 13.45
N LEU A 24 -12.90 4.26 12.59
CA LEU A 24 -13.84 4.47 11.49
C LEU A 24 -15.27 4.75 11.97
N GLY A 25 -15.64 4.33 13.17
CA GLY A 25 -17.01 4.40 13.68
C GLY A 25 -17.93 3.38 13.02
N ILE A 26 -17.40 2.21 12.66
CA ILE A 26 -18.16 1.09 12.08
C ILE A 26 -18.01 -0.17 12.94
N SER A 27 -18.90 -1.14 12.77
CA SER A 27 -18.75 -2.41 13.50
C SER A 27 -17.57 -3.24 12.96
N PRO A 28 -16.92 -4.06 13.81
CA PRO A 28 -15.90 -5.01 13.34
C PRO A 28 -16.41 -5.97 12.26
N VAL A 29 -17.70 -6.33 12.31
CA VAL A 29 -18.36 -7.15 11.29
C VAL A 29 -18.45 -6.40 9.95
N ALA A 30 -18.80 -5.12 9.96
CA ALA A 30 -18.83 -4.29 8.76
C ALA A 30 -17.43 -4.16 8.15
N LEU A 31 -16.40 -3.90 8.97
CA LEU A 31 -15.02 -3.89 8.50
C LEU A 31 -14.61 -5.24 7.90
N SER A 32 -14.92 -6.35 8.56
CA SER A 32 -14.62 -7.70 8.08
C SER A 32 -15.28 -8.00 6.72
N ASN A 33 -16.55 -7.62 6.55
CA ASN A 33 -17.24 -7.73 5.26
C ASN A 33 -16.60 -6.87 4.17
N ILE A 34 -16.10 -5.68 4.51
CA ILE A 34 -15.35 -4.83 3.58
C ILE A 34 -14.03 -5.49 3.17
N MET A 35 -13.25 -5.98 4.14
CA MET A 35 -11.95 -6.63 3.88
C MET A 35 -12.08 -7.93 3.07
N GLN A 36 -13.19 -8.66 3.22
CA GLN A 36 -13.47 -9.87 2.43
C GLN A 36 -14.07 -9.55 1.05
N GLY A 37 -14.42 -8.28 0.78
CA GLY A 37 -15.08 -7.87 -0.45
C GLY A 37 -16.53 -8.36 -0.55
N ASN A 38 -17.20 -8.59 0.59
CA ASN A 38 -18.63 -8.91 0.70
C ASN A 38 -19.50 -7.64 0.68
N SER A 39 -18.91 -6.49 1.04
CA SER A 39 -19.56 -5.18 0.97
C SER A 39 -18.54 -4.11 0.57
N PHE A 40 -19.00 -3.04 -0.06
CA PHE A 40 -18.14 -1.90 -0.41
C PHE A 40 -18.44 -0.70 0.50
N PRO A 41 -17.41 -0.02 1.06
CA PRO A 41 -17.61 1.14 1.90
C PRO A 41 -18.26 2.30 1.13
N ARG A 42 -19.04 3.13 1.83
CA ARG A 42 -19.51 4.40 1.27
C ARG A 42 -18.34 5.37 1.10
N ALA A 43 -18.50 6.34 0.21
CA ALA A 43 -17.45 7.33 -0.08
C ALA A 43 -16.90 8.01 1.18
N ASN A 44 -17.75 8.41 2.13
CA ASN A 44 -17.30 9.03 3.39
C ASN A 44 -16.47 8.09 4.26
N VAL A 45 -16.80 6.80 4.31
CA VAL A 45 -16.03 5.79 5.04
C VAL A 45 -14.70 5.56 4.34
N LEU A 46 -14.69 5.51 3.01
CA LEU A 46 -13.47 5.37 2.20
C LEU A 46 -12.51 6.56 2.39
N MET A 47 -13.02 7.80 2.40
CA MET A 47 -12.22 8.99 2.72
C MET A 47 -11.61 8.89 4.12
N LYS A 48 -12.41 8.53 5.12
CA LYS A 48 -11.95 8.37 6.50
C LYS A 48 -10.90 7.28 6.64
N MET A 49 -11.01 6.18 5.88
CA MET A 49 -9.98 5.15 5.81
C MET A 49 -8.65 5.71 5.30
N ALA A 50 -8.67 6.51 4.23
CA ALA A 50 -7.47 7.15 3.68
C ALA A 50 -6.84 8.12 4.70
N ASP A 51 -7.66 8.91 5.39
CA ASP A 51 -7.20 9.86 6.42
C ASP A 51 -6.51 9.13 7.59
N ILE A 52 -7.16 8.10 8.16
CA ILE A 52 -6.61 7.31 9.29
C ILE A 52 -5.31 6.60 8.88
N LEU A 53 -5.29 6.02 7.68
CA LEU A 53 -4.12 5.32 7.15
C LEU A 53 -3.06 6.29 6.61
N ASN A 54 -3.36 7.58 6.52
CA ASN A 54 -2.51 8.64 5.99
C ASN A 54 -1.91 8.25 4.63
N VAL A 55 -2.80 7.93 3.68
CA VAL A 55 -2.48 7.59 2.28
C VAL A 55 -3.46 8.29 1.35
N GLU A 56 -3.17 8.30 0.04
CA GLU A 56 -4.16 8.77 -0.93
C GLU A 56 -5.28 7.75 -1.09
N VAL A 57 -6.50 8.21 -1.42
CA VAL A 57 -7.67 7.32 -1.60
C VAL A 57 -7.41 6.23 -2.64
N ARG A 58 -6.63 6.54 -3.69
CA ARG A 58 -6.22 5.56 -4.72
C ARG A 58 -5.37 4.41 -4.15
N ASP A 59 -4.60 4.67 -3.10
CA ASP A 59 -3.69 3.67 -2.50
C ASP A 59 -4.46 2.64 -1.68
N LEU A 60 -5.72 2.94 -1.32
CA LEU A 60 -6.64 1.99 -0.71
C LEU A 60 -7.03 0.86 -1.68
N PHE A 61 -6.81 1.00 -2.98
CA PHE A 61 -7.17 0.00 -3.97
C PHE A 61 -5.96 -0.83 -4.38
N LYS A 62 -6.20 -2.13 -4.58
CA LYS A 62 -5.22 -2.98 -5.23
C LYS A 62 -5.08 -2.57 -6.68
N SER A 63 -3.86 -2.65 -7.22
CA SER A 63 -3.65 -2.49 -8.67
C SER A 63 -4.43 -3.58 -9.41
N SER A 64 -5.36 -3.16 -10.27
CA SER A 64 -6.12 -4.07 -11.14
C SER A 64 -5.25 -4.75 -12.20
N LYS A 65 -4.00 -4.28 -12.38
CA LYS A 65 -3.03 -4.80 -13.34
C LYS A 65 -2.05 -5.81 -12.73
N GLY A 66 -2.18 -6.13 -11.43
CA GLY A 66 -1.41 -7.17 -10.76
C GLY A 66 0.06 -6.81 -10.58
N GLY A 67 0.39 -6.22 -9.43
CA GLY A 67 1.77 -5.99 -9.01
C GLY A 67 1.87 -4.90 -7.96
N LYS A 68 2.68 -5.12 -6.91
CA LYS A 68 3.29 -3.98 -6.23
C LYS A 68 4.17 -3.32 -7.29
N GLU A 69 3.80 -2.14 -7.76
CA GLU A 69 4.68 -1.38 -8.64
C GLU A 69 5.88 -0.97 -7.79
N LEU A 70 6.94 -1.79 -7.84
CA LEU A 70 8.26 -1.36 -7.42
C LEU A 70 8.57 -0.18 -8.32
N TYR A 71 8.47 1.03 -7.78
CA TYR A 71 8.76 2.25 -8.50
C TYR A 71 9.53 3.16 -7.58
N GLY A 72 10.80 3.37 -7.89
CA GLY A 72 11.70 4.16 -7.06
C GLY A 72 12.80 4.81 -7.89
N PHE A 73 13.58 5.65 -7.22
CA PHE A 73 14.75 6.29 -7.81
C PHE A 73 15.94 6.11 -6.87
N ILE A 74 17.09 5.74 -7.41
CA ILE A 74 18.36 5.67 -6.68
C ILE A 74 19.36 6.54 -7.43
N GLU A 75 19.94 7.52 -6.77
CA GLU A 75 21.06 8.28 -7.33
C GLU A 75 22.38 7.62 -6.90
N TYR A 76 23.23 7.34 -7.89
CA TYR A 76 24.59 6.84 -7.66
C TYR A 76 25.52 7.53 -8.65
N ASP A 77 26.63 8.09 -8.14
CA ASP A 77 27.63 8.82 -8.93
C ASP A 77 27.01 9.90 -9.84
N GLY A 78 26.11 10.72 -9.27
CA GLY A 78 25.40 11.78 -9.99
C GLY A 78 24.40 11.30 -11.05
N THR A 79 24.17 9.98 -11.16
CA THR A 79 23.24 9.38 -12.11
C THR A 79 22.01 8.84 -11.39
N VAL A 80 20.82 9.28 -11.80
CA VAL A 80 19.55 8.77 -11.27
C VAL A 80 19.13 7.51 -12.03
N HIS A 81 18.97 6.41 -11.29
CA HIS A 81 18.46 5.13 -11.77
C HIS A 81 17.00 4.96 -11.36
N THR A 82 16.11 4.78 -12.35
CA THR A 82 14.70 4.45 -12.10
C THR A 82 14.59 2.95 -11.85
N ILE A 83 13.92 2.57 -10.76
CA ILE A 83 13.71 1.21 -10.34
C ILE A 83 12.26 0.84 -10.62
N LYS A 84 12.01 -0.10 -11.53
CA LYS A 84 10.68 -0.63 -11.86
C LYS A 84 10.53 -2.11 -11.49
N SER A 85 11.63 -2.76 -11.14
CA SER A 85 11.74 -4.20 -10.95
C SER A 85 12.93 -4.56 -10.05
N VAL A 86 12.96 -5.79 -9.53
CA VAL A 86 14.09 -6.31 -8.76
C VAL A 86 15.36 -6.32 -9.61
N THR A 87 15.26 -6.58 -10.91
CA THR A 87 16.38 -6.52 -11.85
C THR A 87 16.99 -5.12 -11.94
N ASP A 88 16.18 -4.06 -11.86
CA ASP A 88 16.71 -2.69 -11.82
C ASP A 88 17.51 -2.44 -10.52
N LEU A 89 17.07 -3.00 -9.39
CA LEU A 89 17.82 -2.95 -8.13
C LEU A 89 19.15 -3.70 -8.22
N GLU A 90 19.13 -4.91 -8.77
CA GLU A 90 20.34 -5.72 -8.96
C GLU A 90 21.36 -5.01 -9.86
N ALA A 91 20.92 -4.36 -10.92
CA ALA A 91 21.77 -3.61 -11.82
C ALA A 91 22.48 -2.44 -11.12
N VAL A 92 21.77 -1.70 -10.26
CA VAL A 92 22.40 -0.63 -9.45
C VAL A 92 23.37 -1.22 -8.43
N LEU A 93 22.98 -2.31 -7.76
CA LEU A 93 23.83 -2.96 -6.76
C LEU A 93 25.15 -3.49 -7.34
N SER A 94 25.13 -4.06 -8.54
CA SER A 94 26.35 -4.52 -9.23
C SER A 94 27.32 -3.36 -9.49
N LYS A 95 26.82 -2.20 -9.94
CA LYS A 95 27.66 -1.01 -10.17
C LYS A 95 28.31 -0.50 -8.88
N VAL A 96 27.58 -0.55 -7.75
CA VAL A 96 28.11 -0.16 -6.44
C VAL A 96 29.17 -1.16 -5.95
N LYS A 97 29.02 -2.45 -6.26
CA LYS A 97 29.94 -3.52 -5.82
C LYS A 97 31.21 -3.61 -6.64
N GLU A 98 31.19 -3.32 -7.95
CA GLU A 98 32.37 -3.40 -8.82
C GLU A 98 33.49 -2.40 -8.48
N LEU A 99 33.24 -1.46 -7.56
CA LEU A 99 34.18 -0.43 -7.13
C LEU A 99 34.71 -0.61 -5.69
N ASN A 100 34.27 -1.65 -4.98
CA ASN A 100 34.78 -2.05 -3.64
C ASN A 100 35.56 -3.35 -3.74
#